data_AF-A0A9P0ZS52-F1
#
_entry.id   AF-A0A9P0ZS52-F1
#
_cell.length_a   1.000
_cell.length_b   1.000
_cell.length_c   1.000
_cell.angle_alpha   90.00
_cell.angle_beta   90.00
_cell.angle_gamma   90.00
#
_symmetry.space_group_name_H-M   'P 1'
#
loop_
_entity.id
_entity.type
_entity.pdbx_description
1 polymer ?
#
loop_
_entity_poly.entity_id
_entity_poly.type
_entity_poly.pdbx_seq_one_letter_code
_entity_poly.pdbx_strand_id
1 'polypeptide(L)'
;MELLCSPSISANAPKLPSRGPSMDKTGLTSRSSHLYFAGLGRKVKPLLVAVNGVIDGGGESETAVVVEKPPPYELRRPYELFVGHPTPYGATARDGGINFAIHSCNATSAALCLISVADLPEKKVSEQISLDPSVNKTGDVWHVFIKGDFDNMLYAYCLDGKFSPAEGHRFDSAKILLDPYAKAIVSRAEFGALGPEKDCWPPMACMLPSTDKFDWEGDLPLKFPQRDLVIYEMHVRGFTKHESSGTEFPGTYLGVVEKLDHLKELGVNCIELMPCHEFNELEYYSYNSVLGDYKLNFWGYSTVNFFSPMARYSSARMDKSGPGAIQEFKFLVREAHRRGIEVIMDVVFNHTAEGNENGPTLSFKGVDNSIFYMLAPKSKKIVR
;
A
#
# COMPACT_ATOMS: atom_id res chain seq x y z
N MET A 1 25.85 -46.22 18.45
CA MET A 1 24.40 -46.47 18.37
C MET A 1 23.96 -46.01 16.99
N GLU A 2 23.75 -46.99 16.13
CA GLU A 2 23.38 -46.84 14.73
C GLU A 2 21.98 -46.23 14.60
N LEU A 3 21.82 -45.27 13.68
CA LEU A 3 20.52 -44.86 13.14
C LEU A 3 20.37 -45.54 11.78
N LEU A 4 19.49 -46.53 11.75
CA LEU A 4 19.14 -47.33 10.58
C LEU A 4 18.33 -46.48 9.58
N CYS A 5 18.91 -46.29 8.40
CA CYS A 5 18.19 -45.91 7.18
C CYS A 5 17.18 -47.02 6.80
N SER A 6 15.96 -46.62 6.44
CA SER A 6 15.02 -47.45 5.70
C SER A 6 14.72 -46.84 4.32
N PRO A 7 14.51 -47.65 3.27
CA PRO A 7 14.74 -47.23 1.89
C PRO A 7 13.50 -46.65 1.19
N SER A 8 13.80 -45.79 0.22
CA SER A 8 12.92 -45.17 -0.78
C SER A 8 12.19 -46.22 -1.65
N ILE A 9 10.87 -46.10 -1.75
CA ILE A 9 10.05 -46.80 -2.75
C ILE A 9 9.89 -45.89 -3.97
N SER A 10 10.42 -46.35 -5.09
CA SER A 10 10.26 -45.81 -6.44
C SER A 10 8.85 -46.10 -6.97
N ALA A 11 8.13 -45.06 -7.37
CA ALA A 11 6.88 -45.19 -8.12
C ALA A 11 7.09 -44.67 -9.55
N ASN A 12 7.01 -45.60 -10.51
CA ASN A 12 7.04 -45.35 -11.95
C ASN A 12 5.81 -44.55 -12.39
N ALA A 13 6.02 -43.42 -13.07
CA ALA A 13 4.99 -42.71 -13.82
C ALA A 13 5.00 -43.16 -15.30
N PRO A 14 3.85 -43.49 -15.91
CA PRO A 14 3.79 -43.80 -17.34
C PRO A 14 3.74 -42.53 -18.20
N LYS A 15 4.52 -42.56 -19.30
CA LYS A 15 4.58 -41.55 -20.37
C LYS A 15 3.29 -41.57 -21.22
N LEU A 16 2.75 -40.40 -21.54
CA LEU A 16 1.77 -40.18 -22.61
C LEU A 16 2.40 -39.34 -23.73
N PRO A 17 2.12 -39.62 -25.02
CA PRO A 17 2.80 -38.98 -26.14
C PRO A 17 2.14 -37.69 -26.63
N SER A 18 3.00 -36.82 -27.15
CA SER A 18 2.74 -35.57 -27.87
C SER A 18 2.06 -35.75 -29.23
N ARG A 19 1.08 -34.90 -29.55
CA ARG A 19 0.76 -34.43 -30.92
C ARG A 19 0.09 -33.05 -30.89
N GLY A 20 0.65 -32.08 -31.61
CA GLY A 20 -0.11 -31.00 -32.28
C GLY A 20 -0.10 -31.27 -33.80
N PRO A 21 -0.38 -30.28 -34.68
CA PRO A 21 -1.21 -29.08 -34.54
C PRO A 21 -2.28 -28.96 -35.67
N SER A 22 -3.26 -28.05 -35.57
CA SER A 22 -3.87 -27.43 -36.76
C SER A 22 -4.58 -26.11 -36.46
N MET A 23 -4.37 -25.16 -37.36
CA MET A 23 -5.00 -23.84 -37.45
C MET A 23 -6.53 -23.94 -37.65
N ASP A 24 -7.28 -22.92 -37.23
CA ASP A 24 -7.96 -22.10 -38.23
C ASP A 24 -8.36 -20.71 -37.73
N LYS A 25 -8.22 -19.75 -38.64
CA LYS A 25 -8.51 -18.33 -38.51
C LYS A 25 -10.00 -18.10 -38.79
N THR A 26 -10.70 -17.37 -37.95
CA THR A 26 -11.83 -16.53 -38.40
C THR A 26 -11.84 -15.22 -37.62
N GLY A 27 -11.68 -14.12 -38.36
CA GLY A 27 -11.77 -12.77 -37.84
C GLY A 27 -13.23 -12.32 -37.75
N LEU A 28 -13.62 -11.79 -36.59
CA LEU A 28 -14.77 -10.91 -36.47
C LEU A 28 -14.25 -9.51 -36.14
N THR A 29 -14.43 -8.59 -37.09
CA THR A 29 -14.20 -7.16 -36.92
C THR A 29 -15.46 -6.54 -36.30
N SER A 30 -15.36 -6.11 -35.05
CA SER A 30 -16.37 -5.29 -34.39
C SER A 30 -16.01 -3.81 -34.60
N ARG A 31 -16.91 -3.08 -35.29
CA ARG A 31 -16.82 -1.63 -35.50
C ARG A 31 -17.21 -0.90 -34.21
N SER A 32 -16.29 -0.16 -33.60
CA SER A 32 -16.60 0.79 -32.53
C SER A 32 -16.93 2.17 -33.11
N SER A 33 -18.16 2.63 -32.88
CA SER A 33 -18.63 3.98 -33.20
C SER A 33 -18.07 4.98 -32.19
N HIS A 34 -17.32 5.98 -32.65
CA HIS A 34 -16.95 7.15 -31.87
C HIS A 34 -18.10 8.16 -31.85
N LEU A 35 -18.51 8.60 -30.66
CA LEU A 35 -19.39 9.76 -30.46
C LEU A 35 -18.57 10.88 -29.81
N TYR A 36 -18.30 11.92 -30.60
CA TYR A 36 -17.80 13.21 -30.16
C TYR A 36 -18.96 14.02 -29.56
N PHE A 37 -18.79 14.56 -28.35
CA PHE A 37 -19.62 15.67 -27.86
C PHE A 37 -18.76 16.92 -27.67
N ALA A 38 -19.14 17.97 -28.40
CA ALA A 38 -18.51 19.28 -28.40
C ALA A 38 -19.21 20.22 -27.40
N GLY A 39 -18.39 20.95 -26.63
CA GLY A 39 -18.51 22.39 -26.38
C GLY A 39 -19.65 22.91 -25.50
N LEU A 40 -19.27 23.49 -24.34
CA LEU A 40 -19.96 24.62 -23.71
C LEU A 40 -18.96 25.39 -22.82
N GLY A 41 -18.26 26.37 -23.42
CA GLY A 41 -17.42 27.31 -22.70
C GLY A 41 -18.26 28.40 -22.02
N ARG A 42 -18.15 28.55 -20.70
CA ARG A 42 -18.74 29.67 -19.95
C ARG A 42 -17.78 30.87 -19.97
N LYS A 43 -18.24 32.03 -20.46
CA LYS A 43 -17.54 33.32 -20.39
C LYS A 43 -17.60 33.89 -18.96
N VAL A 44 -16.44 34.23 -18.40
CA VAL A 44 -16.32 34.98 -17.13
C VAL A 44 -16.37 36.48 -17.43
N LYS A 45 -17.14 37.26 -16.67
CA LYS A 45 -17.16 38.74 -16.74
C LYS A 45 -16.08 39.30 -15.79
N PRO A 46 -15.28 40.30 -16.20
CA PRO A 46 -14.32 40.94 -15.31
C PRO A 46 -15.03 41.83 -14.28
N LEU A 47 -14.47 41.88 -13.07
CA LEU A 47 -14.89 42.74 -11.97
C LEU A 47 -14.20 44.11 -12.14
N LEU A 48 -14.96 45.21 -12.21
CA LEU A 48 -14.41 46.57 -12.17
C LEU A 48 -14.39 47.05 -10.71
N VAL A 49 -13.23 47.52 -10.25
CA VAL A 49 -13.10 48.32 -9.02
C VAL A 49 -12.70 49.72 -9.45
N ALA A 50 -13.53 50.71 -9.14
CA ALA A 50 -13.23 52.12 -9.36
C ALA A 50 -12.66 52.73 -8.07
N VAL A 51 -11.51 53.38 -8.15
CA VAL A 51 -10.92 54.14 -7.04
C VAL A 51 -11.08 55.62 -7.37
N ASN A 52 -11.91 56.34 -6.59
CA ASN A 52 -12.06 57.78 -6.75
C ASN A 52 -11.08 58.51 -5.83
N GLY A 53 -10.06 59.13 -6.40
CA GLY A 53 -9.23 60.15 -5.73
C GLY A 53 -9.74 61.55 -6.07
N VAL A 54 -10.01 62.37 -5.06
CA VAL A 54 -10.37 63.78 -5.23
C VAL A 54 -9.08 64.59 -5.36
N ILE A 55 -8.92 65.32 -6.48
CA ILE A 55 -7.88 66.34 -6.64
C ILE A 55 -8.58 67.64 -7.05
N ASP A 56 -8.36 68.69 -6.26
CA ASP A 56 -8.84 70.05 -6.47
C ASP A 56 -7.82 70.79 -7.35
N GLY A 57 -8.29 71.45 -8.42
CA GLY A 57 -7.47 72.24 -9.33
C GLY A 57 -7.47 71.75 -10.78
N GLY A 58 -7.94 72.61 -11.68
CA GLY A 58 -8.21 72.31 -13.09
C GLY A 58 -7.04 71.71 -13.89
N GLY A 59 -7.31 70.54 -14.45
CA GLY A 59 -6.53 69.84 -15.47
C GLY A 59 -7.29 68.56 -15.82
N GLU A 60 -7.41 68.21 -17.10
CA GLU A 60 -8.10 67.00 -17.56
C GLU A 60 -7.56 65.76 -16.84
N SER A 61 -8.41 65.06 -16.08
CA SER A 61 -8.01 63.82 -15.40
C SER A 61 -8.05 62.66 -16.39
N GLU A 62 -6.88 62.19 -16.84
CA GLU A 62 -6.77 60.89 -17.49
C GLU A 62 -7.01 59.78 -16.45
N THR A 63 -8.17 59.12 -16.55
CA THR A 63 -8.44 57.88 -15.82
C THR A 63 -7.55 56.77 -16.36
N ALA A 64 -6.41 56.52 -15.71
CA ALA A 64 -5.59 55.36 -15.99
C ALA A 64 -6.25 54.11 -15.38
N VAL A 65 -6.86 53.27 -16.23
CA VAL A 65 -7.34 51.95 -15.83
C VAL A 65 -6.12 51.02 -15.75
N VAL A 66 -5.62 50.80 -14.53
CA VAL A 66 -4.64 49.74 -14.28
C VAL A 66 -5.37 48.41 -14.33
N VAL A 67 -5.37 47.78 -15.50
CA VAL A 67 -5.73 46.36 -15.62
C VAL A 67 -4.53 45.58 -15.11
N GLU A 68 -4.56 45.17 -13.84
CA GLU A 68 -3.63 44.14 -13.37
C GLU A 68 -3.87 42.89 -14.21
N LYS A 69 -2.92 42.63 -15.10
CA LYS A 69 -2.91 41.42 -15.91
C LYS A 69 -2.62 40.28 -14.93
N PRO A 70 -3.54 39.31 -14.73
CA PRO A 70 -3.25 38.17 -13.88
C PRO A 70 -1.95 37.51 -14.36
N PRO A 71 -1.07 37.06 -13.45
CA PRO A 71 0.19 36.46 -13.82
C PRO A 71 -0.07 35.37 -14.87
N PRO A 72 0.74 35.33 -15.95
CA PRO A 72 0.54 34.30 -16.96
C PRO A 72 0.77 32.96 -16.27
N TYR A 73 -0.20 32.05 -16.39
CA TYR A 73 -0.14 30.64 -15.99
C TYR A 73 0.23 30.35 -14.50
N GLU A 74 -0.59 30.75 -13.54
CA GLU A 74 -0.74 29.80 -12.41
C GLU A 74 -1.44 28.56 -12.98
N LEU A 75 -0.66 27.52 -13.28
CA LEU A 75 -1.18 26.16 -13.41
C LEU A 75 -1.94 25.88 -12.13
N ARG A 76 -3.27 26.09 -12.14
CA ARG A 76 -4.12 25.76 -11.01
C ARG A 76 -3.89 24.28 -10.75
N ARG A 77 -3.19 23.99 -9.66
CA ARG A 77 -3.07 22.62 -9.15
C ARG A 77 -4.50 22.07 -9.06
N PRO A 78 -4.75 20.81 -9.44
CA PRO A 78 -6.10 20.23 -9.36
C PRO A 78 -6.58 20.03 -7.90
N TYR A 79 -5.81 20.56 -6.94
CA TYR A 79 -6.02 20.46 -5.51
C TYR A 79 -5.57 21.76 -4.80
N GLU A 80 -6.18 22.01 -3.65
CA GLU A 80 -5.84 23.08 -2.71
C GLU A 80 -5.00 22.51 -1.56
N LEU A 81 -3.99 23.28 -1.14
CA LEU A 81 -3.08 22.92 -0.04
C LEU A 81 -3.38 23.74 1.20
N PHE A 82 -3.39 23.06 2.35
CA PHE A 82 -3.57 23.66 3.66
C PHE A 82 -2.55 23.07 4.65
N VAL A 83 -2.38 23.74 5.79
CA VAL A 83 -1.42 23.36 6.83
C VAL A 83 -1.59 21.91 7.30
N GLY A 84 -2.84 21.46 7.46
CA GLY A 84 -3.16 20.16 8.02
C GLY A 84 -2.91 20.05 9.52
N HIS A 85 -2.84 18.83 10.02
CA HIS A 85 -2.74 18.51 11.43
C HIS A 85 -1.73 17.38 11.68
N PRO A 86 -0.97 17.43 12.78
CA PRO A 86 0.01 16.39 13.12
C PRO A 86 -0.63 15.05 13.54
N THR A 87 -1.94 15.01 13.75
CA THR A 87 -2.64 13.80 14.18
C THR A 87 -4.00 13.64 13.50
N PRO A 88 -4.47 12.40 13.27
CA PRO A 88 -3.75 11.14 13.50
C PRO A 88 -2.62 10.93 12.47
N TYR A 89 -1.67 10.04 12.78
CA TYR A 89 -0.62 9.64 11.84
C TYR A 89 -1.19 8.86 10.65
N GLY A 90 -0.51 8.96 9.51
CA GLY A 90 -0.92 8.41 8.24
C GLY A 90 -1.76 9.36 7.40
N ALA A 91 -2.25 8.86 6.27
CA ALA A 91 -3.28 9.53 5.47
C ALA A 91 -4.69 9.27 6.05
N THR A 92 -5.44 10.34 6.32
CA THR A 92 -6.79 10.30 6.89
C THR A 92 -7.75 11.17 6.08
N ALA A 93 -8.80 10.56 5.53
CA ALA A 93 -9.86 11.30 4.85
C ALA A 93 -10.66 12.15 5.85
N ARG A 94 -10.78 13.45 5.59
CA ARG A 94 -11.57 14.40 6.42
C ARG A 94 -11.89 15.67 5.64
N ASP A 95 -12.97 16.37 6.01
CA ASP A 95 -13.30 17.70 5.49
C ASP A 95 -13.33 17.82 3.94
N GLY A 96 -13.66 16.72 3.25
CA GLY A 96 -13.65 16.63 1.78
C GLY A 96 -12.25 16.57 1.14
N GLY A 97 -11.22 16.25 1.91
CA GLY A 97 -9.84 16.05 1.46
C GLY A 97 -9.12 14.99 2.31
N ILE A 98 -7.79 15.04 2.32
CA ILE A 98 -6.94 14.06 3.00
C ILE A 98 -5.89 14.80 3.82
N ASN A 99 -5.82 14.49 5.11
CA ASN A 99 -4.74 14.93 5.99
C ASN A 99 -3.65 13.86 6.01
N PHE A 100 -2.42 14.27 5.74
CA PHE A 100 -1.22 13.44 5.79
C PHE A 100 -0.41 13.85 7.01
N ALA A 101 0.05 12.88 7.80
CA ALA A 101 0.96 13.14 8.92
C ALA A 101 1.96 11.99 9.10
N ILE A 102 3.26 12.32 9.10
CA ILE A 102 4.35 11.35 9.27
C ILE A 102 5.37 11.84 10.28
N HIS A 103 5.78 10.94 11.18
CA HIS A 103 6.82 11.23 12.17
C HIS A 103 8.21 11.05 11.56
N SER A 104 9.06 12.07 11.66
CA SER A 104 10.50 11.99 11.44
C SER A 104 11.20 13.12 12.19
N CYS A 105 12.00 12.75 13.19
CA CYS A 105 12.73 13.69 14.03
C CYS A 105 13.93 14.24 13.27
N ASN A 106 14.70 13.36 12.64
CA ASN A 106 16.00 13.71 12.04
C ASN A 106 15.91 14.19 10.57
N ALA A 107 14.73 14.16 9.95
CA ALA A 107 14.55 14.71 8.61
C ALA A 107 14.68 16.24 8.61
N THR A 108 15.44 16.76 7.65
CA THR A 108 15.62 18.20 7.40
C THR A 108 14.64 18.73 6.37
N SER A 109 14.13 17.87 5.48
CA SER A 109 13.02 18.19 4.58
C SER A 109 12.14 16.97 4.33
N ALA A 110 10.89 17.22 3.97
CA ALA A 110 9.96 16.18 3.57
C ALA A 110 9.13 16.64 2.37
N ALA A 111 8.79 15.72 1.50
CA ALA A 111 7.86 15.93 0.41
C ALA A 111 6.84 14.79 0.37
N LEU A 112 5.58 15.15 0.17
CA LEU A 112 4.54 14.19 -0.19
C LEU A 112 4.59 13.96 -1.70
N CYS A 113 4.71 12.72 -2.13
CA CYS A 113 4.71 12.31 -3.52
C CYS A 113 3.36 11.71 -3.86
N LEU A 114 2.65 12.27 -4.84
CA LEU A 114 1.46 11.68 -5.43
C LEU A 114 1.86 10.94 -6.70
N ILE A 115 1.36 9.70 -6.83
CA ILE A 115 1.75 8.76 -7.89
C ILE A 115 0.48 8.18 -8.49
N SER A 116 0.23 8.40 -9.77
CA SER A 116 -0.89 7.74 -10.45
C SER A 116 -0.63 6.23 -10.51
N VAL A 117 -1.69 5.42 -10.49
CA VAL A 117 -1.55 3.95 -10.63
C VAL A 117 -0.80 3.56 -11.91
N ALA A 118 -0.92 4.35 -12.97
CA ALA A 118 -0.21 4.13 -14.23
C ALA A 118 1.28 4.50 -14.17
N ASP A 119 1.67 5.50 -13.37
CA ASP A 119 3.05 5.93 -13.22
C ASP A 119 3.87 5.04 -12.26
N LEU A 120 3.20 4.29 -11.36
CA LEU A 120 3.88 3.45 -10.35
C LEU A 120 4.85 2.41 -10.98
N PRO A 121 4.46 1.61 -11.99
CA PRO A 121 5.37 0.66 -12.63
C PRO A 121 6.57 1.33 -13.30
N GLU A 122 6.44 2.59 -13.72
CA GLU A 122 7.48 3.38 -14.38
C GLU A 122 8.41 4.11 -13.39
N LYS A 123 8.23 3.91 -12.07
CA LYS A 123 9.00 4.61 -11.02
C LYS A 123 8.87 6.14 -11.09
N LYS A 124 7.75 6.63 -11.63
CA LYS A 124 7.54 8.05 -11.88
C LYS A 124 6.64 8.66 -10.80
N VAL A 125 7.09 9.77 -10.23
CA VAL A 125 6.28 10.60 -9.34
C VAL A 125 5.46 11.56 -10.21
N SER A 126 4.13 11.52 -10.08
CA SER A 126 3.24 12.36 -10.87
C SER A 126 3.25 13.81 -10.38
N GLU A 127 3.31 14.00 -9.07
CA GLU A 127 3.36 15.31 -8.43
C GLU A 127 4.14 15.22 -7.10
N GLN A 128 4.99 16.19 -6.82
CA GLN A 128 5.73 16.27 -5.56
C GLN A 128 5.39 17.58 -4.83
N ILE A 129 5.00 17.45 -3.57
CA ILE A 129 4.56 18.56 -2.72
C ILE A 129 5.55 18.69 -1.57
N SER A 130 6.44 19.67 -1.68
CA SER A 130 7.37 20.02 -0.61
C SER A 130 6.64 20.55 0.62
N LEU A 131 7.03 20.07 1.79
CA LEU A 131 6.48 20.49 3.08
C LEU A 131 7.38 21.54 3.70
N ASP A 132 6.85 22.73 3.98
CA ASP A 132 7.60 23.80 4.62
C ASP A 132 7.85 23.46 6.11
N PRO A 133 9.10 23.33 6.58
CA PRO A 133 9.39 22.98 7.97
C PRO A 133 8.85 23.98 9.00
N SER A 134 8.57 25.23 8.60
CA SER A 134 8.03 26.27 9.49
C SER A 134 6.50 26.28 9.58
N VAL A 135 5.81 25.62 8.64
CA VAL A 135 4.34 25.60 8.54
C VAL A 135 3.79 24.17 8.64
N ASN A 136 4.38 23.24 7.91
CA ASN A 136 3.98 21.85 7.74
C ASN A 136 4.71 20.89 8.69
N LYS A 137 5.19 21.37 9.84
CA LYS A 137 5.82 20.54 10.86
C LYS A 137 5.44 21.02 12.26
N THR A 138 4.94 20.12 13.10
CA THR A 138 4.68 20.36 14.52
C THR A 138 5.48 19.36 15.35
N GLY A 139 6.47 19.83 16.11
CA GLY A 139 7.44 18.94 16.76
C GLY A 139 8.20 18.11 15.72
N ASP A 140 8.17 16.78 15.87
CA ASP A 140 8.81 15.84 14.94
C ASP A 140 7.85 15.27 13.88
N VAL A 141 6.68 15.90 13.71
CA VAL A 141 5.63 15.40 12.80
C VAL A 141 5.44 16.35 11.63
N TRP A 142 5.70 15.85 10.42
CA TRP A 142 5.41 16.54 9.17
C TRP A 142 3.96 16.31 8.79
N HIS A 143 3.26 17.36 8.34
CA HIS A 143 1.85 17.26 7.99
C HIS A 143 1.40 18.25 6.92
N VAL A 144 0.39 17.84 6.13
CA VAL A 144 -0.29 18.67 5.15
C VAL A 144 -1.73 18.18 4.99
N PHE A 145 -2.64 19.11 4.71
CA PHE A 145 -3.99 18.76 4.28
C PHE A 145 -4.17 19.15 2.82
N ILE A 146 -4.67 18.22 2.03
CA ILE A 146 -4.87 18.41 0.60
C ILE A 146 -6.34 18.17 0.26
N LYS A 147 -6.96 19.15 -0.38
CA LYS A 147 -8.35 19.08 -0.83
C LYS A 147 -8.40 19.05 -2.34
N GLY A 148 -8.95 17.99 -2.91
CA GLY A 148 -9.00 17.80 -4.35
C GLY A 148 -9.55 16.42 -4.70
N ASP A 149 -9.63 16.15 -5.99
CA ASP A 149 -9.94 14.82 -6.51
C ASP A 149 -8.64 14.05 -6.73
N PHE A 150 -8.55 12.88 -6.10
CA PHE A 150 -7.38 12.01 -6.14
C PHE A 150 -7.74 10.59 -6.61
N ASP A 151 -8.80 10.48 -7.42
CA ASP A 151 -9.17 9.22 -8.05
C ASP A 151 -7.96 8.60 -8.77
N ASN A 152 -7.70 7.32 -8.50
CA ASN A 152 -6.58 6.55 -9.05
C ASN A 152 -5.17 7.11 -8.71
N MET A 153 -5.05 7.86 -7.61
CA MET A 153 -3.77 8.28 -7.07
C MET A 153 -3.38 7.46 -5.84
N LEU A 154 -2.08 7.24 -5.73
CA LEU A 154 -1.37 6.68 -4.61
C LEU A 154 -0.51 7.79 -4.01
N TYR A 155 0.03 7.55 -2.81
CA TYR A 155 0.98 8.46 -2.19
C TYR A 155 2.18 7.74 -1.62
N ALA A 156 3.23 8.50 -1.39
CA ALA A 156 4.44 8.10 -0.68
C ALA A 156 5.12 9.37 -0.16
N TYR A 157 6.27 9.21 0.50
CA TYR A 157 7.09 10.33 0.92
C TYR A 157 8.50 10.27 0.35
N CYS A 158 9.12 11.42 0.15
CA CYS A 158 10.57 11.55 0.07
C CYS A 158 11.01 12.37 1.28
N LEU A 159 11.89 11.80 2.11
CA LEU A 159 12.46 12.49 3.26
C LEU A 159 13.95 12.67 3.02
N ASP A 160 14.45 13.87 3.30
CA ASP A 160 15.86 14.20 3.24
C ASP A 160 16.41 14.53 4.62
N GLY A 161 17.70 14.34 4.79
CA GLY A 161 18.39 14.49 6.06
C GLY A 161 19.83 14.02 5.96
N LYS A 162 20.48 13.86 7.11
CA LYS A 162 21.87 13.42 7.13
C LYS A 162 21.99 11.98 6.61
N PHE A 163 22.75 11.75 5.55
CA PHE A 163 23.22 10.40 5.20
C PHE A 163 24.58 10.15 5.86
N SER A 164 24.57 9.56 7.05
CA SER A 164 25.79 9.17 7.78
C SER A 164 25.62 7.78 8.39
N PRO A 165 25.94 6.71 7.63
CA PRO A 165 25.83 5.34 8.12
C PRO A 165 26.64 5.08 9.40
N ALA A 166 27.76 5.78 9.57
CA ALA A 166 28.61 5.70 10.77
C ALA A 166 27.96 6.28 12.03
N GLU A 167 26.95 7.13 11.88
CA GLU A 167 26.16 7.68 12.98
C GLU A 167 24.77 7.04 13.10
N GLY A 168 24.41 6.21 12.11
CA GLY A 168 23.11 5.54 12.07
C GLY A 168 22.04 6.27 11.26
N HIS A 169 22.37 7.35 10.55
CA HIS A 169 21.43 8.07 9.71
C HIS A 169 21.53 7.62 8.24
N ARG A 170 20.37 7.39 7.61
CA ARG A 170 20.27 6.75 6.28
C ARG A 170 19.26 7.44 5.35
N PHE A 171 19.05 8.73 5.51
CA PHE A 171 18.16 9.51 4.64
C PHE A 171 18.68 9.54 3.20
N ASP A 172 17.82 9.20 2.24
CA ASP A 172 18.13 9.23 0.82
C ASP A 172 16.93 9.80 0.07
N SER A 173 17.02 11.07 -0.33
CA SER A 173 15.92 11.78 -0.98
C SER A 173 15.57 11.23 -2.37
N ALA A 174 16.44 10.39 -2.96
CA ALA A 174 16.14 9.68 -4.20
C ALA A 174 15.21 8.46 -3.98
N LYS A 175 14.91 8.10 -2.73
CA LYS A 175 13.98 7.01 -2.40
C LYS A 175 12.57 7.53 -2.20
N ILE A 176 11.62 6.77 -2.75
CA ILE A 176 10.21 6.87 -2.44
C ILE A 176 9.94 5.93 -1.27
N LEU A 177 9.39 6.47 -0.19
CA LEU A 177 9.21 5.80 1.08
C LEU A 177 7.72 5.58 1.37
N LEU A 178 7.39 4.37 1.80
CA LEU A 178 6.06 4.03 2.29
C LEU A 178 5.81 4.73 3.63
N ASP A 179 4.61 5.26 3.79
CA ASP A 179 4.07 5.69 5.08
C ASP A 179 3.96 4.48 6.03
N PRO A 180 4.62 4.48 7.20
CA PRO A 180 4.48 3.43 8.20
C PRO A 180 3.04 3.14 8.61
N TYR A 181 2.13 4.11 8.46
CA TYR A 181 0.72 4.06 8.87
C TYR A 181 -0.25 3.78 7.72
N ALA A 182 0.26 3.52 6.50
CA ALA A 182 -0.56 3.20 5.34
C ALA A 182 -1.54 2.06 5.60
N LYS A 183 -2.82 2.25 5.23
CA LYS A 183 -3.87 1.23 5.42
C LYS A 183 -3.88 0.16 4.33
N ALA A 184 -3.27 0.47 3.19
CA ALA A 184 -3.02 -0.48 2.12
C ALA A 184 -1.76 -0.08 1.33
N ILE A 185 -1.05 -1.09 0.84
CA ILE A 185 0.09 -0.95 -0.07
C ILE A 185 -0.31 -1.49 -1.44
N VAL A 186 0.07 -0.77 -2.49
CA VAL A 186 -0.08 -1.21 -3.89
C VAL A 186 1.30 -1.48 -4.46
N SER A 187 1.46 -2.69 -5.02
CA SER A 187 2.66 -3.12 -5.75
C SER A 187 2.30 -4.20 -6.77
N ARG A 188 2.58 -5.46 -6.48
CA ARG A 188 2.27 -6.64 -7.31
C ARG A 188 0.90 -7.19 -6.94
N ALA A 189 0.15 -7.62 -7.96
CA ALA A 189 -1.20 -8.16 -7.81
C ALA A 189 -1.22 -9.60 -7.29
N GLU A 190 -0.30 -10.43 -7.79
CA GLU A 190 -0.38 -11.88 -7.65
C GLU A 190 0.76 -12.44 -6.79
N PHE A 191 0.41 -13.39 -5.92
CA PHE A 191 1.38 -14.10 -5.09
C PHE A 191 2.34 -14.94 -5.95
N GLY A 192 3.63 -14.66 -5.84
CA GLY A 192 4.70 -15.33 -6.58
C GLY A 192 4.99 -14.74 -7.97
N ALA A 193 4.18 -13.79 -8.44
CA ALA A 193 4.44 -13.12 -9.72
C ALA A 193 5.56 -12.09 -9.57
N LEU A 194 6.58 -12.15 -10.43
CA LEU A 194 7.65 -11.16 -10.46
C LEU A 194 7.16 -9.79 -10.93
N GLY A 195 7.82 -8.72 -10.49
CA GLY A 195 7.59 -7.38 -11.02
C GLY A 195 8.12 -7.20 -12.46
N PRO A 196 7.91 -6.01 -13.05
CA PRO A 196 8.54 -5.64 -14.32
C PRO A 196 10.04 -5.91 -14.29
N GLU A 197 10.60 -6.36 -15.42
CA GLU A 197 12.03 -6.71 -15.53
C GLU A 197 12.51 -7.79 -14.54
N LYS A 198 11.59 -8.62 -14.03
CA LYS A 198 11.84 -9.65 -13.00
C LYS A 198 12.27 -9.06 -11.64
N ASP A 199 11.87 -7.83 -11.36
CA ASP A 199 12.16 -7.17 -10.10
C ASP A 199 11.41 -7.86 -8.93
N CYS A 200 12.16 -8.30 -7.92
CA CYS A 200 11.60 -8.88 -6.69
C CYS A 200 11.20 -7.80 -5.67
N TRP A 201 11.65 -6.55 -5.88
CA TRP A 201 11.33 -5.37 -5.08
C TRP A 201 10.84 -4.22 -5.98
N PRO A 202 9.75 -4.44 -6.76
CA PRO A 202 9.22 -3.39 -7.62
C PRO A 202 8.68 -2.23 -6.78
N PRO A 203 8.40 -1.08 -7.41
CA PRO A 203 7.87 0.10 -6.73
C PRO A 203 6.62 -0.24 -5.91
N MET A 204 6.58 0.31 -4.71
CA MET A 204 5.45 0.21 -3.80
C MET A 204 4.99 1.61 -3.46
N ALA A 205 3.68 1.81 -3.35
CA ALA A 205 3.11 3.07 -2.87
C ALA A 205 1.92 2.81 -1.95
N CYS A 206 1.62 3.81 -1.13
CA CYS A 206 0.52 3.77 -0.18
C CYS A 206 -0.77 4.17 -0.88
N MET A 207 -1.85 3.45 -0.58
CA MET A 207 -3.14 3.82 -1.11
C MET A 207 -3.77 4.95 -0.29
N LEU A 208 -4.37 5.92 -0.97
CA LEU A 208 -5.19 6.95 -0.34
C LEU A 208 -6.40 6.33 0.37
N PRO A 209 -6.81 6.87 1.53
CA PRO A 209 -7.96 6.36 2.28
C PRO A 209 -9.26 6.51 1.48
N SER A 210 -10.06 5.44 1.40
CA SER A 210 -11.45 5.53 0.93
C SER A 210 -12.37 6.05 2.04
N THR A 211 -13.45 6.73 1.65
CA THR A 211 -14.55 7.12 2.54
C THR A 211 -15.58 6.01 2.73
N ASP A 212 -15.47 4.91 1.96
CA ASP A 212 -16.37 3.77 2.03
C ASP A 212 -16.27 3.07 3.39
N LYS A 213 -17.41 2.93 4.05
CA LYS A 213 -17.51 2.22 5.31
C LYS A 213 -17.86 0.76 5.04
N PHE A 214 -17.15 -0.16 5.69
CA PHE A 214 -17.53 -1.57 5.71
C PHE A 214 -18.76 -1.74 6.60
N ASP A 215 -19.77 -2.44 6.09
CA ASP A 215 -20.94 -2.81 6.89
C ASP A 215 -20.61 -4.05 7.75
N TRP A 216 -20.44 -3.84 9.05
CA TRP A 216 -20.19 -4.94 9.98
C TRP A 216 -21.44 -5.76 10.30
N GLU A 217 -22.63 -5.32 9.89
CA GLU A 217 -23.90 -6.02 10.16
C GLU A 217 -24.09 -6.32 11.66
N GLY A 218 -23.64 -5.42 12.53
CA GLY A 218 -23.72 -5.53 13.99
C GLY A 218 -22.68 -6.43 14.65
N ASP A 219 -21.68 -6.91 13.90
CA ASP A 219 -20.60 -7.75 14.43
C ASP A 219 -19.81 -7.08 15.56
N LEU A 220 -19.47 -7.87 16.57
CA LEU A 220 -18.67 -7.49 17.74
C LEU A 220 -17.72 -8.64 18.09
N PRO A 221 -16.53 -8.35 18.63
CA PRO A 221 -15.61 -9.40 19.10
C PRO A 221 -16.30 -10.36 20.10
N LEU A 222 -16.11 -11.67 19.92
CA LEU A 222 -16.80 -12.72 20.69
C LEU A 222 -16.39 -12.75 22.18
N LYS A 223 -15.11 -12.46 22.48
CA LYS A 223 -14.56 -12.34 23.85
C LYS A 223 -14.74 -13.61 24.69
N PHE A 224 -14.45 -14.78 24.12
CA PHE A 224 -14.39 -16.02 24.88
C PHE A 224 -13.32 -15.93 25.98
N PRO A 225 -13.52 -16.55 27.15
CA PRO A 225 -12.46 -16.70 28.14
C PRO A 225 -11.30 -17.49 27.54
N GLN A 226 -10.06 -17.02 27.71
CA GLN A 226 -8.87 -17.65 27.11
C GLN A 226 -8.74 -19.15 27.42
N ARG A 227 -9.16 -19.58 28.63
CA ARG A 227 -9.14 -21.00 29.06
C ARG A 227 -10.05 -21.92 28.23
N ASP A 228 -11.02 -21.35 27.52
CA ASP A 228 -12.04 -22.06 26.75
C ASP A 228 -11.68 -22.07 25.25
N LEU A 229 -10.54 -21.50 24.85
CA LEU A 229 -10.09 -21.46 23.46
C LEU A 229 -9.47 -22.80 23.01
N VAL A 230 -9.87 -23.23 21.82
CA VAL A 230 -9.23 -24.28 21.03
C VAL A 230 -8.76 -23.62 19.74
N ILE A 231 -7.45 -23.33 19.71
CA ILE A 231 -6.83 -22.52 18.67
C ILE A 231 -6.36 -23.40 17.51
N TYR A 232 -6.66 -22.97 16.29
CA TYR A 232 -6.18 -23.56 15.05
C TYR A 232 -5.22 -22.59 14.33
N GLU A 233 -3.92 -22.85 14.42
CA GLU A 233 -2.91 -22.10 13.66
C GLU A 233 -3.02 -22.43 12.17
N MET A 234 -3.09 -21.41 11.34
CA MET A 234 -3.25 -21.60 9.89
C MET A 234 -2.62 -20.50 9.06
N HIS A 235 -2.18 -20.91 7.87
CA HIS A 235 -1.72 -20.02 6.83
C HIS A 235 -2.84 -19.73 5.83
N VAL A 236 -3.23 -18.45 5.65
CA VAL A 236 -4.33 -18.03 4.74
C VAL A 236 -4.20 -18.68 3.36
N ARG A 237 -3.04 -18.52 2.70
CA ARG A 237 -2.78 -19.16 1.41
C ARG A 237 -2.81 -20.69 1.48
N GLY A 238 -2.01 -21.29 2.37
CA GLY A 238 -1.88 -22.74 2.46
C GLY A 238 -3.20 -23.47 2.72
N PHE A 239 -4.12 -22.86 3.47
CA PHE A 239 -5.38 -23.47 3.86
C PHE A 239 -6.27 -23.88 2.68
N THR A 240 -6.30 -23.07 1.61
CA THR A 240 -7.20 -23.32 0.47
C THR A 240 -6.53 -23.32 -0.89
N LYS A 241 -5.19 -23.20 -0.97
CA LYS A 241 -4.50 -23.11 -2.26
C LYS A 241 -4.55 -24.38 -3.11
N HIS A 242 -4.59 -25.56 -2.47
CA HIS A 242 -4.62 -26.83 -3.20
C HIS A 242 -5.96 -27.02 -3.93
N GLU A 243 -5.95 -27.62 -5.12
CA GLU A 243 -7.16 -27.82 -5.95
C GLU A 243 -8.27 -28.59 -5.24
N SER A 244 -7.89 -29.52 -4.35
CA SER A 244 -8.83 -30.29 -3.54
C SER A 244 -9.60 -29.45 -2.52
N SER A 245 -9.25 -28.18 -2.32
CA SER A 245 -10.07 -27.26 -1.53
C SER A 245 -11.43 -27.06 -2.20
N GLY A 246 -11.51 -27.09 -3.53
CA GLY A 246 -12.73 -26.80 -4.27
C GLY A 246 -13.29 -25.41 -4.03
N THR A 247 -12.43 -24.45 -3.62
CA THR A 247 -12.83 -23.06 -3.37
C THR A 247 -12.81 -22.23 -4.66
N GLU A 248 -13.66 -21.22 -4.75
CA GLU A 248 -13.67 -20.28 -5.89
C GLU A 248 -12.44 -19.37 -5.86
N PHE A 249 -11.95 -19.03 -4.66
CA PHE A 249 -10.82 -18.12 -4.45
C PHE A 249 -9.63 -18.77 -3.72
N PRO A 250 -8.93 -19.74 -4.34
CA PRO A 250 -7.94 -20.57 -3.67
C PRO A 250 -6.74 -19.79 -3.14
N GLY A 251 -6.50 -19.91 -1.83
CA GLY A 251 -5.40 -19.28 -1.12
C GLY A 251 -5.58 -17.79 -0.85
N THR A 252 -6.82 -17.33 -0.74
CA THR A 252 -7.19 -15.93 -0.41
C THR A 252 -8.02 -15.86 0.87
N TYR A 253 -8.26 -14.67 1.39
CA TYR A 253 -9.17 -14.45 2.52
C TYR A 253 -10.60 -14.98 2.24
N LEU A 254 -11.13 -14.79 1.03
CA LEU A 254 -12.43 -15.34 0.64
C LEU A 254 -12.42 -16.87 0.59
N GLY A 255 -11.33 -17.47 0.10
CA GLY A 255 -11.17 -18.92 0.12
C GLY A 255 -11.22 -19.47 1.55
N VAL A 256 -10.65 -18.76 2.54
CA VAL A 256 -10.78 -19.15 3.96
C VAL A 256 -12.24 -19.10 4.40
N VAL A 257 -12.99 -18.04 4.03
CA VAL A 257 -14.41 -17.91 4.38
C VAL A 257 -15.23 -19.11 3.91
N GLU A 258 -15.00 -19.57 2.67
CA GLU A 258 -15.67 -20.75 2.09
C GLU A 258 -15.43 -22.05 2.88
N LYS A 259 -14.42 -22.08 3.76
CA LYS A 259 -14.04 -23.24 4.58
C LYS A 259 -14.18 -23.05 6.08
N LEU A 260 -14.76 -21.95 6.55
CA LEU A 260 -14.97 -21.74 7.99
C LEU A 260 -15.96 -22.74 8.60
N ASP A 261 -16.92 -23.27 7.83
CA ASP A 261 -17.84 -24.30 8.33
C ASP A 261 -17.10 -25.61 8.66
N HIS A 262 -16.06 -25.96 7.90
CA HIS A 262 -15.20 -27.10 8.22
C HIS A 262 -14.50 -26.92 9.58
N LEU A 263 -14.00 -25.72 9.87
CA LEU A 263 -13.37 -25.42 11.16
C LEU A 263 -14.38 -25.48 12.32
N LYS A 264 -15.58 -24.96 12.09
CA LYS A 264 -16.68 -25.06 13.06
C LYS A 264 -17.05 -26.52 13.34
N GLU A 265 -17.16 -27.36 12.31
CA GLU A 265 -17.44 -28.80 12.44
C GLU A 265 -16.31 -29.55 13.15
N LEU A 266 -15.06 -29.16 12.91
CA LEU A 266 -13.89 -29.68 13.63
C LEU A 266 -13.94 -29.35 15.14
N GLY A 267 -14.68 -28.31 15.53
CA GLY A 267 -14.88 -27.89 16.91
C GLY A 267 -13.90 -26.83 17.39
N VAL A 268 -13.17 -26.16 16.49
CA VAL A 268 -12.30 -25.03 16.85
C VAL A 268 -13.15 -23.77 17.01
N ASN A 269 -12.80 -22.93 18.00
CA ASN A 269 -13.48 -21.66 18.27
C ASN A 269 -12.55 -20.45 18.16
N CYS A 270 -11.32 -20.66 17.70
CA CYS A 270 -10.35 -19.61 17.42
C CYS A 270 -9.43 -20.04 16.28
N ILE A 271 -9.22 -19.16 15.30
CA ILE A 271 -8.16 -19.29 14.31
C ILE A 271 -7.02 -18.35 14.65
N GLU A 272 -5.78 -18.84 14.55
CA GLU A 272 -4.58 -18.03 14.63
C GLU A 272 -3.98 -17.94 13.23
N LEU A 273 -4.09 -16.76 12.63
CA LEU A 273 -3.57 -16.51 11.29
C LEU A 273 -2.08 -16.22 11.39
N MET A 274 -1.27 -16.98 10.64
CA MET A 274 0.11 -16.60 10.30
C MET A 274 0.14 -15.17 9.71
N PRO A 275 1.30 -14.48 9.70
CA PRO A 275 1.39 -13.06 9.38
C PRO A 275 0.53 -12.58 8.21
N CYS A 276 -0.43 -11.71 8.51
CA CYS A 276 -1.34 -11.10 7.53
C CYS A 276 -1.06 -9.63 7.27
N HIS A 277 -0.04 -9.04 7.90
CA HIS A 277 0.50 -7.73 7.49
C HIS A 277 1.20 -7.84 6.13
N GLU A 278 1.25 -6.76 5.35
CA GLU A 278 1.94 -6.73 4.06
C GLU A 278 3.41 -7.16 4.21
N PHE A 279 3.84 -8.17 3.45
CA PHE A 279 5.21 -8.71 3.42
C PHE A 279 5.59 -9.11 2.00
N ASN A 280 6.87 -9.14 1.63
CA ASN A 280 7.28 -9.54 0.28
C ASN A 280 7.63 -11.04 0.19
N GLU A 281 6.77 -11.86 -0.43
CA GLU A 281 7.03 -13.30 -0.62
C GLU A 281 8.23 -13.60 -1.55
N LEU A 282 8.68 -12.60 -2.33
CA LEU A 282 9.80 -12.72 -3.26
C LEU A 282 11.15 -12.26 -2.68
N GLU A 283 11.22 -11.85 -1.40
CA GLU A 283 12.41 -11.20 -0.85
C GLU A 283 13.72 -12.03 -0.97
N TYR A 284 13.62 -13.35 -1.03
CA TYR A 284 14.73 -14.28 -1.27
C TYR A 284 14.44 -15.26 -2.42
N TYR A 285 13.67 -14.79 -3.41
CA TYR A 285 13.33 -15.54 -4.62
C TYR A 285 14.59 -16.08 -5.31
N SER A 286 14.72 -17.40 -5.31
CA SER A 286 15.88 -18.08 -5.90
C SER A 286 15.50 -19.50 -6.30
N TYR A 287 16.05 -19.97 -7.42
CA TYR A 287 15.80 -21.33 -7.88
C TYR A 287 16.40 -22.35 -6.90
N ASN A 288 15.61 -23.34 -6.54
CA ASN A 288 15.99 -24.46 -5.70
C ASN A 288 16.15 -25.71 -6.57
N SER A 289 17.39 -26.05 -6.90
CA SER A 289 17.70 -27.21 -7.74
C SER A 289 17.34 -28.56 -7.12
N VAL A 290 17.14 -28.63 -5.80
CA VAL A 290 16.79 -29.88 -5.10
C VAL A 290 15.32 -30.21 -5.26
N LEU A 291 14.45 -29.20 -5.14
CA LEU A 291 12.99 -29.36 -5.25
C LEU A 291 12.46 -29.09 -6.66
N GLY A 292 13.27 -28.49 -7.54
CA GLY A 292 12.84 -28.11 -8.89
C GLY A 292 11.88 -26.93 -8.90
N ASP A 293 11.92 -26.09 -7.87
CA ASP A 293 11.01 -24.96 -7.66
C ASP A 293 11.78 -23.68 -7.27
N TYR A 294 11.06 -22.67 -6.80
CA TYR A 294 11.64 -21.41 -6.33
C TYR A 294 11.35 -21.20 -4.84
N LYS A 295 12.36 -20.73 -4.11
CA LYS A 295 12.22 -20.33 -2.70
C LYS A 295 11.38 -19.06 -2.61
N LEU A 296 10.47 -19.03 -1.65
CA LEU A 296 9.60 -17.89 -1.37
C LEU A 296 9.52 -17.68 0.14
N ASN A 297 9.33 -16.43 0.57
CA ASN A 297 8.80 -16.18 1.90
C ASN A 297 7.33 -16.53 1.91
N PHE A 298 7.04 -17.81 2.16
CA PHE A 298 5.68 -18.29 2.24
C PHE A 298 5.00 -17.75 3.51
N TRP A 299 5.63 -17.97 4.67
CA TRP A 299 5.07 -17.68 6.00
C TRP A 299 4.83 -16.19 6.30
N GLY A 300 5.65 -15.30 5.78
CA GLY A 300 5.44 -13.85 5.91
C GLY A 300 6.03 -13.18 7.15
N TYR A 301 6.91 -13.86 7.91
CA TYR A 301 7.65 -13.27 9.04
C TYR A 301 8.77 -12.31 8.58
N SER A 302 8.41 -11.30 7.78
CA SER A 302 9.28 -10.25 7.25
C SER A 302 8.40 -9.08 6.81
N THR A 303 7.85 -8.35 7.77
CA THR A 303 6.79 -7.35 7.51
C THR A 303 7.33 -6.10 6.81
N VAL A 304 6.66 -5.68 5.74
CA VAL A 304 6.88 -4.43 5.00
C VAL A 304 6.06 -3.29 5.60
N ASN A 305 4.77 -3.53 5.90
CA ASN A 305 3.90 -2.51 6.48
C ASN A 305 2.92 -3.11 7.51
N PHE A 306 2.90 -2.56 8.73
CA PHE A 306 2.14 -3.10 9.86
C PHE A 306 0.66 -2.68 9.91
N PHE A 307 0.22 -1.77 9.04
CA PHE A 307 -1.17 -1.29 9.01
C PHE A 307 -1.94 -1.76 7.77
N SER A 308 -1.25 -2.43 6.85
CA SER A 308 -1.81 -2.93 5.61
C SER A 308 -1.97 -4.44 5.66
N PRO A 309 -3.16 -5.00 5.35
CA PRO A 309 -3.31 -6.42 5.14
C PRO A 309 -2.52 -6.85 3.88
N MET A 310 -2.04 -8.09 3.86
CA MET A 310 -1.30 -8.67 2.74
C MET A 310 -2.16 -8.65 1.47
N ALA A 311 -1.82 -7.79 0.52
CA ALA A 311 -2.63 -7.53 -0.66
C ALA A 311 -2.75 -8.77 -1.55
N ARG A 312 -1.70 -9.60 -1.59
CA ARG A 312 -1.62 -10.82 -2.42
C ARG A 312 -2.34 -12.03 -1.79
N TYR A 313 -2.97 -11.85 -0.63
CA TYR A 313 -3.98 -12.78 -0.11
C TYR A 313 -5.40 -12.34 -0.43
N SER A 314 -5.58 -11.23 -1.16
CA SER A 314 -6.89 -10.82 -1.64
C SER A 314 -7.24 -11.47 -2.97
N SER A 315 -8.52 -11.71 -3.22
CA SER A 315 -9.05 -12.13 -4.52
C SER A 315 -9.25 -10.95 -5.50
N ALA A 316 -9.19 -9.72 -4.99
CA ALA A 316 -9.41 -8.52 -5.77
C ALA A 316 -8.34 -8.29 -6.85
N ARG A 317 -8.75 -7.64 -7.95
CA ARG A 317 -7.85 -7.22 -9.05
C ARG A 317 -6.83 -6.19 -8.57
N MET A 318 -5.70 -6.07 -9.29
CA MET A 318 -4.56 -5.21 -8.93
C MET A 318 -4.91 -3.75 -8.63
N ASP A 319 -5.76 -3.12 -9.45
CA ASP A 319 -6.21 -1.74 -9.30
C ASP A 319 -7.08 -1.52 -8.06
N LYS A 320 -7.55 -2.61 -7.45
CA LYS A 320 -8.36 -2.65 -6.24
C LYS A 320 -7.79 -3.58 -5.17
N SER A 321 -6.52 -3.98 -5.27
CA SER A 321 -5.95 -5.00 -4.38
C SER A 321 -5.83 -4.48 -2.94
N GLY A 322 -5.50 -3.19 -2.78
CA GLY A 322 -5.46 -2.52 -1.49
C GLY A 322 -6.82 -2.50 -0.76
N PRO A 323 -7.87 -1.86 -1.32
CA PRO A 323 -9.19 -1.85 -0.71
C PRO A 323 -9.77 -3.25 -0.62
N GLY A 324 -9.58 -4.07 -1.64
CA GLY A 324 -10.01 -5.45 -1.68
C GLY A 324 -9.50 -6.23 -0.48
N ALA A 325 -8.19 -6.15 -0.19
CA ALA A 325 -7.61 -6.82 0.96
C ALA A 325 -8.21 -6.33 2.29
N ILE A 326 -8.42 -5.02 2.45
CA ILE A 326 -9.08 -4.47 3.65
C ILE A 326 -10.51 -5.01 3.79
N GLN A 327 -11.30 -4.97 2.72
CA GLN A 327 -12.70 -5.40 2.77
C GLN A 327 -12.82 -6.92 2.96
N GLU A 328 -12.00 -7.71 2.29
CA GLU A 328 -12.00 -9.17 2.41
C GLU A 328 -11.49 -9.63 3.77
N PHE A 329 -10.49 -8.97 4.35
CA PHE A 329 -10.04 -9.30 5.71
C PHE A 329 -11.13 -9.00 6.75
N LYS A 330 -11.82 -7.85 6.64
CA LYS A 330 -12.97 -7.54 7.51
C LYS A 330 -14.11 -8.55 7.32
N PHE A 331 -14.37 -8.94 6.08
CA PHE A 331 -15.36 -9.95 5.75
C PHE A 331 -15.02 -11.31 6.36
N LEU A 332 -13.76 -11.73 6.28
CA LEU A 332 -13.26 -12.94 6.95
C LEU A 332 -13.52 -12.90 8.46
N VAL A 333 -13.15 -11.81 9.14
CA VAL A 333 -13.36 -11.64 10.59
C VAL A 333 -14.85 -11.75 10.93
N ARG A 334 -15.71 -11.02 10.22
CA ARG A 334 -17.16 -11.05 10.41
C ARG A 334 -17.74 -12.45 10.22
N GLU A 335 -17.33 -13.16 9.18
CA GLU A 335 -17.81 -14.51 8.88
C GLU A 335 -17.29 -15.58 9.85
N ALA A 336 -16.09 -15.40 10.41
CA ALA A 336 -15.56 -16.20 11.49
C ALA A 336 -16.38 -15.98 12.78
N HIS A 337 -16.61 -14.72 13.15
CA HIS A 337 -17.42 -14.39 14.33
C HIS A 337 -18.84 -14.95 14.25
N ARG A 338 -19.50 -14.87 13.09
CA ARG A 338 -20.82 -15.50 12.84
C ARG A 338 -20.84 -17.00 13.12
N ARG A 339 -19.70 -17.66 12.99
CA ARG A 339 -19.54 -19.11 13.23
C ARG A 339 -19.08 -19.42 14.64
N GLY A 340 -18.91 -18.41 15.49
CA GLY A 340 -18.39 -18.58 16.85
C GLY A 340 -16.88 -18.82 16.87
N ILE A 341 -16.14 -18.26 15.91
CA ILE A 341 -14.70 -18.42 15.76
C ILE A 341 -14.03 -17.06 15.97
N GLU A 342 -13.19 -16.93 17.00
CA GLU A 342 -12.32 -15.78 17.20
C GLU A 342 -11.17 -15.76 16.19
N VAL A 343 -10.65 -14.56 15.92
CA VAL A 343 -9.50 -14.37 15.02
C VAL A 343 -8.35 -13.75 15.79
N ILE A 344 -7.27 -14.50 15.92
CA ILE A 344 -5.96 -14.02 16.37
C ILE A 344 -5.08 -13.84 15.13
N MET A 345 -4.26 -12.80 15.13
CA MET A 345 -3.28 -12.55 14.08
C MET A 345 -1.89 -12.59 14.70
N ASP A 346 -1.01 -13.42 14.13
CA ASP A 346 0.40 -13.42 14.45
C ASP A 346 1.04 -12.10 13.97
N VAL A 347 1.82 -11.45 14.84
CA VAL A 347 2.40 -10.12 14.63
C VAL A 347 3.89 -10.08 14.90
N VAL A 348 4.64 -9.46 13.98
CA VAL A 348 6.11 -9.50 13.95
C VAL A 348 6.71 -8.12 14.19
N PHE A 349 6.53 -7.55 15.38
CA PHE A 349 7.03 -6.20 15.69
C PHE A 349 8.52 -6.14 16.05
N ASN A 350 9.20 -7.28 16.12
CA ASN A 350 10.60 -7.35 16.54
C ASN A 350 11.61 -7.04 15.43
N HIS A 351 11.23 -7.14 14.14
CA HIS A 351 12.05 -6.75 12.99
C HIS A 351 11.18 -6.40 11.77
N THR A 352 11.80 -6.00 10.66
CA THR A 352 11.10 -5.65 9.41
C THR A 352 11.78 -6.27 8.18
N ALA A 353 11.10 -6.17 7.04
CA ALA A 353 11.60 -6.57 5.72
C ALA A 353 12.79 -5.73 5.21
N GLU A 354 13.07 -4.57 5.82
CA GLU A 354 14.22 -3.74 5.42
C GLU A 354 15.55 -4.35 5.86
N GLY A 355 15.52 -5.34 6.76
CA GLY A 355 16.66 -6.12 7.13
C GLY A 355 17.78 -5.28 7.78
N ASN A 356 19.01 -5.49 7.31
CA ASN A 356 20.18 -4.76 7.82
C ASN A 356 20.59 -3.64 6.85
N GLU A 357 21.84 -3.16 6.93
CA GLU A 357 22.37 -2.11 6.05
C GLU A 357 22.34 -2.47 4.56
N ASN A 358 22.34 -3.76 4.22
CA ASN A 358 22.33 -4.26 2.83
C ASN A 358 20.92 -4.59 2.33
N GLY A 359 19.92 -4.55 3.21
CA GLY A 359 18.52 -4.73 2.82
C GLY A 359 17.93 -3.48 2.18
N PRO A 360 16.72 -3.57 1.62
CA PRO A 360 16.08 -2.48 0.91
C PRO A 360 15.77 -1.30 1.85
N THR A 361 15.62 -0.11 1.27
CA THR A 361 15.08 1.07 1.95
C THR A 361 13.68 1.30 1.40
N LEU A 362 12.68 1.03 2.22
CA LEU A 362 11.26 0.99 1.86
C LEU A 362 10.44 1.98 2.68
N SER A 363 10.72 2.10 3.98
CA SER A 363 9.94 2.88 4.93
C SER A 363 10.83 3.35 6.08
N PHE A 364 10.77 2.69 7.24
CA PHE A 364 11.41 3.07 8.50
C PHE A 364 12.87 3.53 8.38
N LYS A 365 13.70 2.81 7.61
CA LYS A 365 15.13 3.12 7.39
C LYS A 365 15.32 4.49 6.73
N GLY A 366 14.47 4.83 5.77
CA GLY A 366 14.50 6.13 5.10
C GLY A 366 13.72 7.21 5.84
N VAL A 367 12.69 6.83 6.62
CA VAL A 367 11.87 7.78 7.39
C VAL A 367 12.64 8.30 8.61
N ASP A 368 13.21 7.43 9.44
CA ASP A 368 14.11 7.80 10.53
C ASP A 368 14.82 6.57 11.15
N ASN A 369 15.91 6.10 10.51
CA ASN A 369 16.59 4.85 10.89
C ASN A 369 16.98 4.76 12.38
N SER A 370 17.47 5.85 12.96
CA SER A 370 17.94 5.89 14.35
C SER A 370 16.81 5.85 15.39
N ILE A 371 15.58 6.13 14.97
CA ILE A 371 14.40 6.05 15.83
C ILE A 371 13.77 4.66 15.75
N PHE A 372 13.63 4.11 14.53
CA PHE A 372 12.90 2.85 14.34
C PHE A 372 13.73 1.58 14.57
N TYR A 373 15.04 1.62 14.38
CA TYR A 373 15.90 0.45 14.58
C TYR A 373 16.81 0.58 15.78
N MET A 374 16.98 -0.52 16.52
CA MET A 374 18.04 -0.65 17.49
C MET A 374 19.39 -0.70 16.77
N LEU A 375 20.28 0.24 17.08
CA LEU A 375 21.61 0.33 16.45
C LEU A 375 22.71 -0.02 17.44
N ALA A 376 23.68 -0.82 17.00
CA ALA A 376 24.84 -1.16 17.80
C ALA A 376 25.62 0.11 18.19
N PRO A 377 26.01 0.32 19.46
CA PRO A 377 26.55 1.61 19.92
C PRO A 377 27.77 2.12 19.16
N LYS A 378 28.67 1.21 18.73
CA LYS A 378 29.93 1.53 18.05
C LYS A 378 29.83 1.53 16.54
N SER A 379 29.22 0.49 15.95
CA SER A 379 29.18 0.32 14.49
C SER A 379 27.97 0.97 13.83
N LYS A 380 26.95 1.34 14.63
CA LYS A 380 25.66 1.88 14.19
C LYS A 380 24.96 1.01 13.13
N LYS A 381 25.30 -0.28 13.10
CA LYS A 381 24.60 -1.30 12.33
C LYS A 381 23.31 -1.68 13.03
N ILE A 382 22.30 -2.04 12.24
CA ILE A 382 21.01 -2.52 12.72
C ILE A 382 21.23 -3.84 13.46
N VAL A 383 20.75 -3.93 14.69
CA VAL A 383 20.71 -5.16 15.49
C VAL A 383 19.45 -5.93 15.09
N ARG A 384 19.60 -7.22 14.80
CA ARG A 384 18.49 -8.13 14.49
C ARG A 384 18.20 -9.02 15.69
#